data_AF-A0A8S4FEB7-F1
#
_entry.id   AF-A0A8S4FEB7-F1
#
_cell.length_a   1.000
_cell.length_b   1.000
_cell.length_c   1.000
_cell.angle_alpha   90.00
_cell.angle_beta   90.00
_cell.angle_gamma   90.00
#
_symmetry.space_group_name_H-M   'P 1'
#
loop_
_entity.id
_entity.type
_entity.pdbx_description
1 polymer ?
#
loop_
_entity_poly.entity_id
_entity_poly.type
_entity_poly.pdbx_seq_one_letter_code
_entity_poly.pdbx_strand_id
1 'polypeptide(L)'
;MVAKKRPTCKHAVTVECSVAEADLPPCGQKCARSLSCGHFCKLKCSEPCGDCRVKVEKTIPDCGHKLTLECKDAATQDKCRAPCARKLPCGHDCRGRCQQPCDQRQCTQLVDRPKVMAPCRHAVRLPCNRYQLFVEGALDADELLSHCAAPCGVTLACGHRCRGDCGACLQRRVHAPCTQPCMKTIICGHL
;
A
#
# COMPACT_ATOMS: atom_id res chain seq x y z
N MET A 1 5.95 -52.06 33.61
CA MET A 1 5.53 -51.56 32.28
C MET A 1 6.60 -51.93 31.26
N VAL A 2 6.23 -52.21 30.01
CA VAL A 2 7.14 -52.62 28.93
C VAL A 2 6.95 -51.71 27.72
N ALA A 3 8.03 -51.44 26.97
CA ALA A 3 7.98 -50.66 25.74
C ALA A 3 7.58 -51.56 24.56
N LYS A 4 6.38 -51.37 24.02
CA LYS A 4 5.90 -52.08 22.82
C LYS A 4 6.03 -51.19 21.59
N LYS A 5 6.45 -51.77 20.45
CA LYS A 5 6.43 -51.08 19.15
C LYS A 5 4.99 -51.00 18.65
N ARG A 6 4.63 -49.92 17.96
CA ARG A 6 3.30 -49.76 17.37
C ARG A 6 3.27 -50.37 15.97
N PRO A 7 2.16 -50.97 15.53
CA PRO A 7 2.04 -51.52 14.18
C PRO A 7 1.89 -50.43 13.11
N THR A 8 1.27 -49.29 13.45
CA THR A 8 0.91 -48.23 12.49
C THR A 8 1.97 -47.13 12.35
N CYS A 9 2.98 -47.10 13.22
CA CYS A 9 4.05 -46.10 13.16
C CYS A 9 5.31 -46.58 13.87
N LYS A 10 6.45 -45.93 13.60
CA LYS A 10 7.75 -46.28 14.18
C LYS A 10 7.92 -45.86 15.65
N HIS A 11 6.88 -45.36 16.31
CA HIS A 11 6.94 -44.93 17.70
C HIS A 11 6.70 -46.10 18.66
N ALA A 12 7.40 -46.10 19.79
CA ALA A 12 7.15 -47.02 20.89
C ALA A 12 6.16 -46.40 21.89
N VAL A 13 5.47 -47.26 22.64
CA VAL A 13 4.61 -46.85 23.76
C VAL A 13 4.86 -47.76 24.95
N THR A 14 4.90 -47.16 26.14
CA THR A 14 5.12 -47.87 27.40
C THR A 14 3.77 -48.19 28.02
N VAL A 15 3.40 -49.47 28.07
CA VAL A 15 2.12 -49.97 28.61
C VAL A 15 2.38 -51.19 29.51
N GLU A 16 1.36 -51.63 30.24
CA GLU A 16 1.45 -52.89 31.00
C GLU A 16 1.64 -54.10 30.06
N CYS A 17 2.29 -55.15 30.55
CA CYS A 17 2.65 -56.32 29.72
C CYS A 17 1.41 -56.98 29.11
N SER A 18 0.28 -56.93 29.81
CA SER A 18 -1.00 -57.55 29.46
C SER A 18 -1.75 -56.88 28.31
N VAL A 19 -1.43 -55.63 27.96
CA VAL A 19 -2.17 -54.86 26.93
C VAL A 19 -1.87 -55.42 25.54
N ALA A 20 -2.88 -55.90 24.82
CA ALA A 20 -2.73 -56.39 23.45
C ALA A 20 -2.41 -55.25 22.47
N GLU A 21 -1.78 -55.55 21.33
CA GLU A 21 -1.39 -54.51 20.35
C GLU A 21 -2.59 -53.76 19.74
N ALA A 22 -3.76 -54.40 19.68
CA ALA A 22 -5.00 -53.80 19.18
C ALA A 22 -5.60 -52.74 20.12
N ASP A 23 -5.28 -52.79 21.42
CA ASP A 23 -5.79 -51.86 22.44
C ASP A 23 -4.83 -50.70 22.73
N LEU A 24 -3.76 -50.56 21.92
CA LEU A 24 -2.80 -49.48 22.11
C LEU A 24 -3.45 -48.11 21.85
N PRO A 25 -3.35 -47.15 22.78
CA PRO A 25 -3.96 -45.82 22.62
C PRO A 25 -3.34 -45.10 21.42
N PRO A 26 -4.04 -44.14 20.77
CA PRO A 26 -3.53 -43.44 19.60
C PRO A 26 -2.18 -42.76 19.85
N CYS A 27 -1.35 -42.69 18.81
CA CYS A 27 0.01 -42.15 18.94
C CYS A 27 0.00 -40.62 19.05
N GLY A 28 0.32 -40.10 20.24
CA GLY A 28 0.45 -38.65 20.49
C GLY A 28 1.81 -38.03 20.13
N GLN A 29 2.76 -38.82 19.60
CA GLN A 29 4.10 -38.33 19.22
C GLN A 29 4.03 -37.48 17.95
N LYS A 30 5.05 -36.61 17.75
CA LYS A 30 5.19 -35.81 16.53
C LYS A 30 5.32 -36.75 15.32
N CYS A 31 4.65 -36.40 14.23
CA CYS A 31 4.78 -37.16 13.00
C CYS A 31 6.22 -37.03 12.44
N ALA A 32 6.86 -38.16 12.13
CA ALA A 32 8.18 -38.18 11.49
C ALA A 32 8.10 -38.33 9.96
N ARG A 33 6.91 -38.19 9.36
CA ARG A 33 6.70 -38.31 7.91
C ARG A 33 7.12 -37.02 7.20
N SER A 34 7.79 -37.16 6.06
CA SER A 34 8.07 -36.07 5.11
C SER A 34 6.90 -35.90 4.14
N LEU A 35 6.45 -34.67 3.93
CA LEU A 35 5.46 -34.30 2.93
C LEU A 35 6.08 -34.29 1.53
N SER A 36 5.26 -34.26 0.48
CA SER A 36 5.70 -34.21 -0.93
C SER A 36 6.60 -33.00 -1.25
N CYS A 37 6.47 -31.92 -0.50
CA CYS A 37 7.32 -30.73 -0.58
C CYS A 37 8.68 -30.87 0.13
N GLY A 38 9.02 -32.05 0.67
CA GLY A 38 10.27 -32.31 1.38
C GLY A 38 10.28 -31.88 2.86
N HIS A 39 9.25 -31.18 3.34
CA HIS A 39 9.17 -30.74 4.74
C HIS A 39 8.60 -31.82 5.67
N PHE A 40 9.04 -31.83 6.94
CA PHE A 40 8.48 -32.71 7.96
C PHE A 40 7.07 -32.28 8.39
N CYS A 41 6.19 -33.26 8.58
CA CYS A 41 4.85 -33.03 9.10
C CYS A 41 4.90 -32.54 10.55
N LYS A 42 4.19 -31.44 10.84
CA LYS A 42 4.12 -30.86 12.19
C LYS A 42 2.94 -31.38 13.03
N LEU A 43 2.09 -32.24 12.46
CA LEU A 43 0.92 -32.82 13.12
C LEU A 43 1.30 -34.01 14.00
N LYS A 44 0.34 -34.52 14.78
CA LYS A 44 0.52 -35.75 15.56
C LYS A 44 0.55 -36.96 14.63
N CYS A 45 1.24 -38.02 15.06
CA CYS A 45 1.39 -39.23 14.26
C CYS A 45 0.05 -39.93 13.95
N SER A 46 -0.93 -39.82 14.85
CA SER A 46 -2.28 -40.34 14.64
C SER A 46 -3.08 -39.60 13.57
N GLU A 47 -2.72 -38.36 13.25
CA GLU A 47 -3.44 -37.54 12.28
C GLU A 47 -2.92 -37.79 10.86
N PRO A 48 -3.79 -37.80 9.83
CA PRO A 48 -3.34 -37.81 8.45
C PRO A 48 -2.50 -36.57 8.16
N CYS A 49 -1.39 -36.75 7.43
CA CYS A 49 -0.56 -35.62 7.02
C CYS A 49 -1.34 -34.80 5.98
N GLY A 50 -1.63 -33.53 6.30
CA GLY A 50 -2.24 -32.59 5.37
C GLY A 50 -1.21 -31.69 4.68
N ASP A 51 -1.68 -30.53 4.23
CA ASP A 51 -0.85 -29.54 3.55
C ASP A 51 0.28 -28.98 4.41
N CYS A 52 1.37 -28.62 3.74
CA CYS A 52 2.52 -28.04 4.41
C CYS A 52 2.27 -26.58 4.82
N ARG A 53 2.30 -26.36 6.15
CA ARG A 53 2.16 -25.04 6.80
C ARG A 53 3.51 -24.39 7.15
N VAL A 54 4.61 -24.89 6.59
CA VAL A 54 5.92 -24.25 6.76
C VAL A 54 5.93 -22.97 5.95
N LYS A 55 6.32 -21.86 6.57
CA LYS A 55 6.53 -20.59 5.88
C LYS A 55 7.83 -20.67 5.09
N VAL A 56 7.75 -20.47 3.79
CA VAL A 56 8.88 -20.49 2.86
C VAL A 56 8.92 -19.18 2.07
N GLU A 57 10.12 -18.73 1.72
CA GLU A 57 10.29 -17.59 0.82
C GLU A 57 10.10 -18.06 -0.62
N LYS A 58 9.13 -17.47 -1.32
CA LYS A 58 8.83 -17.74 -2.73
C LYS A 58 8.92 -16.45 -3.52
N THR A 59 9.47 -16.54 -4.73
CA THR A 59 9.52 -15.42 -5.68
C THR A 59 8.29 -15.48 -6.57
N ILE A 60 7.56 -14.37 -6.69
CA ILE A 60 6.43 -14.26 -7.61
C ILE A 60 6.98 -14.17 -9.03
N PRO A 61 6.62 -15.09 -9.95
CA PRO A 61 7.16 -15.10 -11.31
C PRO A 61 6.76 -13.87 -12.13
N ASP A 62 5.58 -13.31 -11.87
CA ASP A 62 5.05 -12.15 -12.61
C ASP A 62 5.84 -10.85 -12.34
N CYS A 63 6.27 -10.62 -11.09
CA CYS A 63 6.89 -9.35 -10.70
C CYS A 63 8.28 -9.48 -10.07
N GLY A 64 8.78 -10.70 -9.87
CA GLY A 64 10.11 -10.97 -9.29
C GLY A 64 10.25 -10.68 -7.79
N HIS A 65 9.19 -10.26 -7.11
CA HIS A 65 9.23 -9.97 -5.67
C HIS A 65 9.19 -11.25 -4.83
N LYS A 66 9.95 -11.25 -3.73
CA LYS A 66 9.97 -12.31 -2.74
C LYS A 66 8.85 -12.13 -1.70
N LEU A 67 8.12 -13.19 -1.41
CA LEU A 67 7.08 -13.26 -0.39
C LEU A 67 7.30 -14.45 0.54
N THR A 68 7.07 -14.26 1.83
CA THR A 68 7.03 -15.36 2.80
C THR A 68 5.59 -15.85 2.95
N LEU A 69 5.31 -17.05 2.42
CA LEU A 69 3.97 -17.66 2.42
C LEU A 69 4.04 -19.11 2.93
N GLU A 70 2.91 -19.72 3.28
CA GLU A 70 2.90 -21.15 3.58
C GLU A 70 3.28 -21.95 2.33
N CYS A 71 3.95 -23.09 2.49
CA CYS A 71 4.44 -23.89 1.37
C CYS A 71 3.31 -24.34 0.42
N LYS A 72 2.11 -24.57 0.94
CA LYS A 72 0.91 -24.85 0.14
C LYS A 72 0.39 -23.66 -0.67
N ASP A 73 0.68 -22.42 -0.24
CA ASP A 73 0.16 -21.21 -0.86
C ASP A 73 0.95 -20.85 -2.13
N ALA A 74 0.22 -20.49 -3.18
CA ALA A 74 0.81 -19.95 -4.41
C ALA A 74 1.32 -18.51 -4.19
N ALA A 75 2.48 -18.20 -4.76
CA ALA A 75 3.05 -16.86 -4.78
C ALA A 75 2.49 -16.08 -5.98
N THR A 76 1.34 -15.44 -5.78
CA THR A 76 0.64 -14.65 -6.80
C THR A 76 0.87 -13.16 -6.60
N GLN A 77 0.75 -12.37 -7.67
CA GLN A 77 0.94 -10.91 -7.65
C GLN A 77 -0.07 -10.20 -6.70
N ASP A 78 -1.28 -10.73 -6.57
CA ASP A 78 -2.31 -10.21 -5.65
C ASP A 78 -1.84 -10.15 -4.19
N LYS A 79 -0.97 -11.08 -3.78
CA LYS A 79 -0.40 -11.11 -2.42
C LYS A 79 0.84 -10.21 -2.29
N CYS A 80 1.25 -9.51 -3.36
CA CYS A 80 2.47 -8.73 -3.40
C CYS A 80 2.30 -7.33 -2.79
N ARG A 81 2.85 -7.15 -1.58
CA ARG A 81 2.82 -5.87 -0.87
C ARG A 81 4.04 -4.98 -1.11
N ALA A 82 5.00 -5.46 -1.91
CA ALA A 82 6.22 -4.73 -2.26
C ALA A 82 5.89 -3.45 -3.05
N PRO A 83 6.75 -2.41 -2.96
CA PRO A 83 6.64 -1.25 -3.83
C PRO A 83 6.71 -1.70 -5.29
N CYS A 84 5.90 -1.07 -6.14
CA CYS A 84 5.91 -1.40 -7.55
C CYS A 84 7.21 -0.90 -8.20
N ALA A 85 7.93 -1.79 -8.89
CA ALA A 85 9.12 -1.42 -9.67
C ALA A 85 8.79 -1.12 -11.16
N ARG A 86 7.51 -1.11 -11.54
CA ARG A 86 7.07 -0.87 -12.92
C ARG A 86 7.11 0.62 -13.26
N LYS A 87 7.42 0.94 -14.51
CA LYS A 87 7.28 2.28 -15.08
C LYS A 87 5.90 2.45 -15.71
N LEU A 88 5.27 3.58 -15.42
CA LEU A 88 4.00 4.01 -16.01
C LEU A 88 4.21 4.47 -17.46
N PRO A 89 3.15 4.48 -18.29
CA PRO A 89 3.23 4.97 -19.66
C PRO A 89 3.63 6.46 -19.78
N CYS A 90 3.47 7.25 -18.71
CA CYS A 90 4.04 8.60 -18.63
C CYS A 90 5.58 8.65 -18.51
N GLY A 91 6.25 7.50 -18.36
CA GLY A 91 7.69 7.38 -18.14
C GLY A 91 8.12 7.39 -16.67
N HIS A 92 7.20 7.59 -15.73
CA HIS A 92 7.51 7.65 -14.28
C HIS A 92 7.45 6.30 -13.60
N ASP A 93 8.25 6.13 -12.54
CA ASP A 93 8.13 4.97 -11.66
C ASP A 93 6.80 4.98 -10.91
N CYS A 94 6.13 3.83 -10.88
CA CYS A 94 4.88 3.67 -10.15
C CYS A 94 5.15 3.72 -8.64
N ARG A 95 4.55 4.69 -7.95
CA ARG A 95 4.62 4.80 -6.48
C ARG A 95 3.60 3.93 -5.74
N GLY A 96 2.84 3.11 -6.46
CA GLY A 96 1.84 2.20 -5.92
C GLY A 96 2.43 0.88 -5.40
N ARG A 97 1.54 -0.02 -4.97
CA ARG A 97 1.91 -1.40 -4.58
C ARG A 97 1.88 -2.32 -5.79
N CYS A 98 2.72 -3.36 -5.80
CA CYS A 98 2.78 -4.31 -6.91
C CYS A 98 1.46 -5.04 -7.17
N GLN A 99 0.69 -5.37 -6.12
CA GLN A 99 -0.66 -5.94 -6.23
C GLN A 99 -1.69 -5.02 -6.89
N GLN A 100 -1.43 -3.70 -6.96
CA GLN A 100 -2.35 -2.74 -7.55
C GLN A 100 -2.06 -2.54 -9.04
N PRO A 101 -3.10 -2.27 -9.86
CA PRO A 101 -2.89 -1.86 -11.23
C PRO A 101 -2.12 -0.53 -11.27
N CYS A 102 -1.24 -0.39 -12.25
CA CYS A 102 -0.48 0.83 -12.47
C CYS A 102 -1.30 1.77 -13.33
N ASP A 103 -1.83 2.84 -12.74
CA ASP A 103 -2.62 3.84 -13.46
C ASP A 103 -1.88 5.18 -13.58
N GLN A 104 -1.71 5.65 -14.82
CA GLN A 104 -1.01 6.91 -15.11
C GLN A 104 -1.78 8.14 -14.62
N ARG A 105 -3.11 8.07 -14.51
CA ARG A 105 -3.95 9.19 -14.03
C ARG A 105 -3.78 9.41 -12.53
N GLN A 106 -3.14 8.49 -11.82
CA GLN A 106 -2.73 8.63 -10.43
C GLN A 106 -1.29 9.16 -10.25
N CYS A 107 -0.57 9.41 -11.35
CA CYS A 107 0.81 9.90 -11.29
C CYS A 107 0.86 11.38 -10.85
N THR A 108 1.25 11.64 -9.60
CA THR A 108 1.37 13.00 -9.05
C THR A 108 2.79 13.58 -9.14
N GLN A 109 3.69 12.94 -9.87
CA GLN A 109 5.06 13.41 -10.04
C GLN A 109 5.08 14.80 -10.69
N LEU A 110 5.76 15.73 -10.05
CA LEU A 110 6.09 17.02 -10.63
C LEU A 110 7.34 16.84 -11.48
N VAL A 111 7.19 17.08 -12.78
CA VAL A 111 8.28 17.01 -13.75
C VAL A 111 8.67 18.40 -14.21
N ASP A 112 9.90 18.52 -14.72
CA ASP A 112 10.33 19.64 -15.53
C ASP A 112 9.62 19.62 -16.89
N ARG A 113 8.32 19.91 -16.84
CA ARG A 113 7.49 20.27 -17.99
C ARG A 113 7.41 21.80 -18.07
N PRO A 114 7.14 22.35 -19.27
CA PRO A 114 6.91 23.78 -19.40
C PRO A 114 5.76 24.20 -18.48
N LYS A 115 5.94 25.34 -17.81
CA LYS A 115 4.88 25.93 -17.00
C LYS A 115 3.75 26.35 -17.91
N VAL A 116 2.53 26.09 -17.49
CA VAL A 116 1.33 26.48 -18.23
C VAL A 116 0.82 27.81 -17.70
N MET A 117 0.24 28.62 -18.58
CA MET A 117 -0.30 29.92 -18.19
C MET A 117 -1.72 29.74 -17.65
N ALA A 118 -1.91 30.00 -16.35
CA ALA A 118 -3.23 29.99 -15.74
C ALA A 118 -4.04 31.26 -16.14
N PRO A 119 -5.37 31.27 -16.01
CA PRO A 119 -6.19 32.45 -16.29
C PRO A 119 -5.81 33.69 -15.46
N CYS A 120 -5.10 33.49 -14.33
CA CYS A 120 -4.56 34.57 -13.51
C CYS A 120 -3.27 35.19 -14.06
N ARG A 121 -2.82 34.76 -15.26
CA ARG A 121 -1.56 35.15 -15.92
C ARG A 121 -0.30 34.78 -15.14
N HIS A 122 -0.41 33.80 -14.25
CA HIS A 122 0.74 33.21 -13.58
C HIS A 122 1.11 31.88 -14.23
N ALA A 123 2.41 31.62 -14.29
CA ALA A 123 2.95 30.36 -14.80
C ALA A 123 2.88 29.28 -13.70
N VAL A 124 2.05 28.27 -13.89
CA VAL A 124 1.81 27.21 -12.91
C VAL A 124 2.48 25.89 -13.33
N ARG A 125 2.90 25.12 -12.33
CA ARG A 125 3.45 23.77 -12.52
C ARG A 125 2.37 22.75 -12.18
N LEU A 126 2.05 21.87 -13.13
CA LEU A 126 1.06 20.82 -12.94
C LEU A 126 1.73 19.48 -12.63
N PRO A 127 1.19 18.68 -11.71
CA PRO A 127 1.61 17.28 -11.57
C PRO A 127 1.26 16.48 -12.84
N CYS A 128 1.96 15.37 -13.08
CA CYS A 128 1.88 14.61 -14.33
C CYS A 128 0.45 14.25 -14.75
N ASN A 129 -0.38 13.80 -13.80
CA ASN A 129 -1.78 13.46 -14.05
C ASN A 129 -2.64 14.66 -14.48
N ARG A 130 -2.43 15.83 -13.87
CA ARG A 130 -3.14 17.07 -14.24
C ARG A 130 -2.64 17.61 -15.58
N TYR A 131 -1.34 17.54 -15.83
CA TYR A 131 -0.76 17.97 -17.10
C TYR A 131 -1.28 17.14 -18.28
N GLN A 132 -1.50 15.83 -18.11
CA GLN A 132 -2.12 15.00 -19.15
C GLN A 132 -3.53 15.48 -19.50
N LEU A 133 -4.38 15.71 -18.48
CA LEU A 133 -5.71 16.28 -18.68
C LEU A 133 -5.67 17.64 -19.38
N PHE A 134 -4.68 18.48 -19.05
CA PHE A 134 -4.48 19.76 -19.72
C PHE A 134 -4.17 19.60 -21.22
N VAL A 135 -3.27 18.68 -21.58
CA VAL A 135 -2.95 18.40 -23.00
C VAL A 135 -4.14 17.81 -23.74
N GLU A 136 -4.95 16.99 -23.06
CA GLU A 136 -6.19 16.41 -23.60
C GLU A 136 -7.34 17.43 -23.67
N GLY A 137 -7.15 18.66 -23.16
CA GLY A 137 -8.20 19.70 -23.12
C GLY A 137 -9.32 19.42 -22.13
N ALA A 138 -9.13 18.48 -21.21
CA ALA A 138 -10.10 18.03 -20.21
C ALA A 138 -9.88 18.66 -18.82
N LEU A 139 -9.00 19.65 -18.71
CA LEU A 139 -8.72 20.35 -17.45
C LEU A 139 -9.42 21.72 -17.43
N ASP A 140 -10.30 21.92 -16.45
CA ASP A 140 -11.02 23.18 -16.28
C ASP A 140 -10.12 24.33 -15.81
N ALA A 141 -10.53 25.56 -16.14
CA ALA A 141 -9.81 26.77 -15.79
C ALA A 141 -9.70 26.99 -14.26
N ASP A 142 -10.71 26.55 -13.49
CA ASP A 142 -10.72 26.63 -12.03
C ASP A 142 -9.70 25.67 -11.39
N GLU A 143 -9.65 24.42 -11.86
CA GLU A 143 -8.66 23.45 -11.41
C GLU A 143 -7.24 23.93 -11.75
N LEU A 144 -7.04 24.48 -12.95
CA LEU A 144 -5.77 25.10 -13.33
C LEU A 144 -5.39 26.27 -12.41
N LEU A 145 -6.36 27.09 -11.99
CA LEU A 145 -6.16 28.18 -11.04
C LEU A 145 -5.80 27.68 -9.64
N SER A 146 -6.39 26.58 -9.19
CA SER A 146 -6.11 25.98 -7.86
C SER A 146 -4.64 25.58 -7.69
N HIS A 147 -3.92 25.35 -8.80
CA HIS A 147 -2.50 25.03 -8.81
C HIS A 147 -1.58 26.28 -8.84
N CYS A 148 -2.15 27.49 -8.73
CA CYS A 148 -1.38 28.73 -8.75
C CYS A 148 -0.86 29.15 -7.37
N ALA A 149 0.40 28.84 -7.10
CA ALA A 149 1.10 29.25 -5.87
C ALA A 149 1.71 30.67 -5.90
N ALA A 150 1.35 31.51 -6.88
CA ALA A 150 1.87 32.88 -6.95
C ALA A 150 1.38 33.70 -5.74
N PRO A 151 2.23 34.52 -5.08
CA PRO A 151 1.79 35.29 -3.92
C PRO A 151 0.68 36.27 -4.30
N CYS A 152 -0.39 36.33 -3.50
CA CYS A 152 -1.52 37.22 -3.78
C CYS A 152 -1.13 38.70 -3.69
N GLY A 153 -0.52 39.11 -2.58
CA GLY A 153 0.03 40.46 -2.40
C GLY A 153 -0.98 41.61 -2.35
N VAL A 154 -2.28 41.34 -2.47
CA VAL A 154 -3.35 42.34 -2.40
C VAL A 154 -3.45 42.93 -0.99
N THR A 155 -3.70 44.24 -0.91
CA THR A 155 -4.01 44.92 0.35
C THR A 155 -5.48 44.70 0.72
N LEU A 156 -5.73 44.09 1.87
CA LEU A 156 -7.05 43.82 2.43
C LEU A 156 -7.69 45.09 3.01
N ALA A 157 -8.99 45.07 3.30
CA ALA A 157 -9.71 46.21 3.89
C ALA A 157 -9.13 46.67 5.24
N CYS A 158 -8.54 45.76 6.02
CA CYS A 158 -7.81 46.09 7.25
C CYS A 158 -6.49 46.85 7.01
N GLY A 159 -6.02 46.95 5.75
CA GLY A 159 -4.77 47.58 5.35
C GLY A 159 -3.57 46.62 5.30
N HIS A 160 -3.73 45.36 5.70
CA HIS A 160 -2.66 44.36 5.64
C HIS A 160 -2.54 43.70 4.26
N ARG A 161 -1.33 43.25 3.91
CA ARG A 161 -1.10 42.45 2.70
C ARG A 161 -1.52 41.01 2.91
N CYS A 162 -2.29 40.47 1.96
CA CYS A 162 -2.64 39.05 1.96
C CYS A 162 -1.39 38.18 1.82
N ARG A 163 -1.24 37.22 2.75
CA ARG A 163 -0.14 36.23 2.76
C ARG A 163 -0.48 34.93 2.01
N GLY A 164 -1.69 34.80 1.49
CA GLY A 164 -2.10 33.64 0.70
C GLY A 164 -1.55 33.65 -0.72
N ASP A 165 -1.78 32.57 -1.44
CA ASP A 165 -1.50 32.43 -2.86
C ASP A 165 -2.71 32.74 -3.74
N CYS A 166 -2.45 32.95 -5.03
CA CYS A 166 -3.42 33.36 -6.03
C CYS A 166 -4.50 32.29 -6.27
N GLY A 167 -4.15 31.00 -6.17
CA GLY A 167 -5.09 29.89 -6.27
C GLY A 167 -6.07 29.87 -5.10
N ALA A 168 -5.56 29.93 -3.87
CA ALA A 168 -6.37 29.99 -2.65
C ALA A 168 -7.26 31.26 -2.59
N CYS A 169 -6.77 32.39 -3.10
CA CYS A 169 -7.52 33.65 -3.11
C CYS A 169 -8.50 33.78 -4.29
N LEU A 170 -8.61 32.76 -5.15
CA LEU A 170 -9.44 32.72 -6.36
C LEU A 170 -9.39 34.03 -7.17
N GLN A 171 -8.18 34.50 -7.49
CA GLN A 171 -8.00 35.77 -8.20
C GLN A 171 -8.73 36.97 -7.54
N ARG A 172 -8.50 37.17 -6.24
CA ARG A 172 -8.98 38.33 -5.46
C ARG A 172 -10.45 38.28 -5.03
N ARG A 173 -11.14 37.15 -5.21
CA ARG A 173 -12.57 37.02 -4.87
C ARG A 173 -12.82 36.61 -3.42
N VAL A 174 -11.98 35.74 -2.86
CA VAL A 174 -12.18 35.19 -1.52
C VAL A 174 -10.85 35.18 -0.79
N HIS A 175 -10.61 36.19 0.04
CA HIS A 175 -9.43 36.23 0.91
C HIS A 175 -9.79 35.64 2.27
N ALA A 176 -8.91 34.81 2.83
CA ALA A 176 -9.01 34.41 4.22
C ALA A 176 -8.93 35.64 5.16
N PRO A 177 -9.58 35.59 6.34
CA PRO A 177 -9.51 36.67 7.31
C PRO A 177 -8.06 36.94 7.72
N CYS A 178 -7.74 38.21 7.89
CA CYS A 178 -6.40 38.63 8.24
C CYS A 178 -6.08 38.26 9.69
N THR A 179 -5.07 37.43 9.92
CA THR A 179 -4.61 37.02 11.26
C THR A 179 -3.53 37.94 11.85
N GLN A 180 -3.13 39.00 11.14
CA GLN A 180 -2.16 39.96 11.68
C GLN A 180 -2.78 40.84 12.78
N PRO A 181 -2.01 41.19 13.84
CA PRO A 181 -2.48 42.09 14.89
C PRO A 181 -2.83 43.45 14.27
N CYS A 182 -4.11 43.82 14.35
CA CYS A 182 -4.65 45.02 13.73
C CYS A 182 -5.21 45.97 14.79
N MET A 183 -4.83 47.25 14.76
CA MET A 183 -5.41 48.29 15.62
C MET A 183 -6.66 48.96 15.02
N LYS A 184 -7.09 48.56 13.82
CA LYS A 184 -8.32 49.07 13.19
C LYS A 184 -9.50 48.16 13.49
N THR A 185 -10.46 48.68 14.25
CA THR A 185 -11.79 48.10 14.42
C THR A 185 -12.52 48.13 13.09
N ILE A 186 -12.80 46.95 12.53
CA ILE A 186 -13.57 46.83 11.28
C ILE A 186 -15.04 46.74 11.67
N ILE A 187 -15.85 47.69 11.19
CA ILE A 187 -17.26 47.90 11.59
C ILE A 187 -18.21 46.76 11.18
N CYS A 188 -17.75 45.81 10.36
CA CYS A 188 -18.57 44.71 9.88
C CYS A 188 -17.93 43.39 10.33
N GLY A 189 -18.21 43.01 11.58
CA GLY A 189 -17.64 41.85 12.25
C GLY A 189 -18.07 40.52 11.65
N HIS A 190 -17.23 39.98 10.78
CA HIS A 190 -17.23 38.55 10.50
C HIS A 190 -15.81 38.04 10.73
N LEU A 191 -15.70 37.21 11.79
CA LEU A 191 -14.54 36.40 12.18
C LEU A 191 -14.12 35.47 11.04
#